data_AF-D4JD35-F1
#
_entry.id   AF-D4JD35-F1
#
_cell.length_a   1.000
_cell.length_b   1.000
_cell.length_c   1.000
_cell.angle_alpha   90.00
_cell.angle_beta   90.00
_cell.angle_gamma   90.00
#
_symmetry.space_group_name_H-M   'P 1'
#
loop_
_entity.id
_entity.type
_entity.pdbx_description
1 polymer ?
#
loop_
_entity_poly.entity_id
_entity_poly.type
_entity_poly.pdbx_seq_one_letter_code
_entity_poly.pdbx_strand_id
1 'polypeptide(L)'
;MIIGIAGGSGSGKTTFTNAIKEMFKEDVLIIRHDDYYKDHSNLSFEEKKHINYDHPDALETNLLVEHVKQLKDGQPIETGNTGTAKIIGKKNHGKVKGGRNHV
;
A
#
# COMPACT_ATOMS: atom_id res chain seq x y z
N MET A 1 12.20 -0.79 -1.19
CA MET A 1 12.01 -0.38 -2.60
C MET A 1 10.54 -0.03 -2.77
N ILE A 2 10.21 1.06 -3.44
CA ILE A 2 8.83 1.49 -3.68
C ILE A 2 8.64 1.53 -5.20
N ILE A 3 7.52 0.97 -5.68
CA ILE A 3 7.18 0.93 -7.11
C ILE A 3 5.79 1.55 -7.26
N GLY A 4 5.69 2.63 -8.05
CA GLY A 4 4.41 3.23 -8.43
C GLY A 4 3.86 2.57 -9.69
N ILE A 5 2.58 2.20 -9.67
CA ILE A 5 1.89 1.60 -10.82
C ILE A 5 0.70 2.51 -11.15
N ALA A 6 0.72 3.13 -12.33
CA ALA A 6 -0.31 4.07 -12.78
C ALA A 6 -0.88 3.66 -14.14
N GLY A 7 -2.04 4.21 -14.50
CA GLY A 7 -2.77 3.89 -15.73
C GLY A 7 -4.27 4.12 -15.60
N GLY A 8 -4.99 4.24 -16.71
CA GLY A 8 -6.44 4.45 -16.73
C GLY A 8 -7.25 3.28 -16.13
N SER A 9 -8.54 3.49 -15.89
CA SER A 9 -9.45 2.41 -15.50
C SER A 9 -9.47 1.31 -16.58
N GLY A 10 -9.58 0.04 -16.16
CA GLY A 10 -9.56 -1.10 -17.07
C GLY A 10 -8.20 -1.49 -17.68
N SER A 11 -7.11 -0.76 -17.38
CA SER A 11 -5.79 -1.04 -17.98
C SER A 11 -5.06 -2.27 -17.40
N GLY A 12 -5.67 -3.02 -16.49
CA GLY A 12 -5.09 -4.24 -15.93
C GLY A 12 -4.17 -4.07 -14.71
N LYS A 13 -4.08 -2.87 -14.10
CA LYS A 13 -3.25 -2.61 -12.90
C LYS A 13 -3.52 -3.59 -11.77
N THR A 14 -4.80 -3.77 -11.43
CA THR A 14 -5.23 -4.68 -10.35
C THR A 14 -4.80 -6.11 -10.65
N THR A 15 -4.99 -6.57 -11.89
CA THR A 15 -4.54 -7.89 -12.34
C THR A 15 -3.03 -8.06 -12.17
N PHE A 16 -2.25 -7.07 -12.60
CA PHE A 16 -0.81 -7.07 -12.44
C PHE A 16 -0.38 -7.10 -10.96
N THR A 17 -0.98 -6.26 -10.11
CA THR A 17 -0.65 -6.23 -8.68
C THR A 17 -1.03 -7.53 -7.97
N ASN A 18 -2.13 -8.18 -8.37
CA ASN A 18 -2.53 -9.47 -7.80
C ASN A 18 -1.53 -10.58 -8.15
N ALA A 19 -1.07 -10.63 -9.41
CA ALA A 19 -0.02 -11.57 -9.81
C ALA A 19 1.28 -11.38 -9.01
N ILE A 20 1.69 -10.12 -8.77
CA ILE A 20 2.83 -9.81 -7.90
C ILE A 20 2.57 -10.29 -6.46
N LYS A 21 1.37 -10.07 -5.91
CA LYS A 21 1.02 -10.55 -4.57
C LYS A 21 1.06 -12.07 -4.47
N GLU A 22 0.61 -12.79 -5.49
CA GLU A 22 0.66 -14.25 -5.53
C GLU A 22 2.09 -14.78 -5.55
N MET A 23 2.98 -14.12 -6.32
CA MET A 23 4.39 -14.51 -6.44
C MET A 23 5.19 -14.24 -5.16
N PHE A 24 5.02 -13.07 -4.55
CA PHE A 24 5.85 -12.61 -3.43
C PHE A 24 5.17 -12.72 -2.06
N LYS A 25 3.87 -13.04 -2.03
CA LYS A 25 3.08 -13.26 -0.81
C LYS A 25 3.27 -12.13 0.21
N GLU A 26 3.83 -12.45 1.37
CA GLU A 26 4.02 -11.55 2.50
C GLU A 26 5.24 -10.64 2.36
N ASP A 27 6.12 -10.88 1.37
CA ASP A 27 7.29 -10.03 1.09
C ASP A 27 6.91 -8.74 0.34
N VAL A 28 5.66 -8.61 -0.10
CA VAL A 28 5.14 -7.42 -0.76
C VAL A 28 3.89 -6.87 -0.06
N LEU A 29 3.89 -5.57 0.16
CA LEU A 29 2.73 -4.81 0.61
C LEU A 29 2.19 -4.02 -0.59
N ILE A 30 0.88 -4.15 -0.85
CA ILE A 30 0.18 -3.39 -1.88
C ILE A 30 -0.66 -2.34 -1.18
N ILE A 31 -0.51 -1.09 -1.61
CA ILE A 31 -1.31 0.04 -1.18
C ILE A 31 -2.00 0.57 -2.44
N ARG A 32 -3.32 0.77 -2.39
CA ARG A 32 -4.08 1.33 -3.51
C ARG A 32 -4.41 2.78 -3.19
N HIS A 33 -4.25 3.66 -4.17
CA HIS A 33 -4.65 5.06 -4.01
C HIS A 33 -6.17 5.18 -3.79
N ASP A 34 -6.95 4.29 -4.42
CA ASP A 34 -8.40 4.17 -4.25
C ASP A 34 -8.82 3.87 -2.80
N ASP A 35 -7.93 3.38 -1.93
CA ASP A 35 -8.24 3.19 -0.51
C ASP A 35 -8.19 4.51 0.29
N TYR A 36 -7.78 5.60 -0.34
CA TYR A 36 -7.60 6.93 0.26
C TYR A 36 -8.67 7.92 -0.20
N TYR A 37 -9.88 7.48 -0.53
CA TYR A 37 -11.00 8.41 -0.67
C TYR A 37 -11.27 9.11 0.66
N LYS A 38 -11.62 10.39 0.58
CA LYS A 38 -12.08 11.15 1.73
C LYS A 38 -13.30 10.48 2.36
N ASP A 39 -13.30 10.39 3.69
CA ASP A 39 -14.45 9.85 4.39
C ASP A 39 -15.61 10.85 4.31
N HIS A 40 -16.69 10.39 3.69
CA HIS A 40 -17.95 11.11 3.53
C HIS A 40 -19.08 10.40 4.28
N SER A 41 -18.75 9.55 5.25
CA SER A 41 -19.71 8.83 6.12
C SER A 41 -20.78 9.75 6.69
N ASN A 42 -20.39 10.97 7.07
CA ASN A 42 -21.25 12.02 7.63
C ASN A 42 -22.23 12.68 6.64
N LEU A 43 -22.08 12.46 5.33
CA LEU A 43 -22.99 13.01 4.32
C LEU A 43 -24.24 12.15 4.14
N SER A 44 -25.36 12.81 3.89
CA SER A 44 -26.61 12.16 3.48
C SER A 44 -26.47 11.47 2.12
N PHE A 45 -27.40 10.57 1.79
CA PHE A 45 -27.39 9.88 0.52
C PHE A 45 -27.50 10.84 -0.68
N GLU A 46 -28.32 11.88 -0.58
CA GLU A 46 -28.45 12.88 -1.65
C GLU A 46 -27.16 13.69 -1.84
N GLU A 47 -26.48 14.07 -0.75
CA GLU A 47 -25.18 14.75 -0.85
C GLU A 47 -24.10 13.85 -1.46
N LYS A 48 -24.10 12.54 -1.15
CA LYS A 48 -23.16 11.58 -1.71
C LYS A 48 -23.27 11.44 -3.23
N LYS A 49 -24.47 11.58 -3.80
CA LYS A 49 -24.66 11.53 -5.27
C LYS A 49 -23.95 12.66 -6.02
N HIS A 50 -23.69 13.78 -5.34
CA HIS A 50 -23.06 14.94 -5.94
C HIS A 50 -21.53 14.92 -5.83
N ILE A 51 -20.95 13.88 -5.22
CA ILE A 51 -19.50 13.74 -5.08
C ILE A 51 -18.91 13.28 -6.41
N ASN A 52 -17.97 14.06 -6.93
CA ASN A 52 -17.14 13.65 -8.05
C ASN A 52 -15.92 12.88 -7.55
N TYR A 53 -16.02 11.55 -7.53
CA TYR A 53 -14.92 10.67 -7.09
C TYR A 53 -13.70 10.69 -8.03
N ASP A 54 -13.85 11.14 -9.28
CA ASP A 54 -12.72 11.26 -10.21
C ASP A 54 -11.93 12.56 -10.02
N HIS A 55 -12.37 13.45 -9.12
CA HIS A 55 -11.66 14.69 -8.84
C HIS A 55 -10.47 14.43 -7.89
N PRO A 56 -9.27 15.01 -8.13
CA PRO A 56 -8.12 14.86 -7.25
C PRO A 56 -8.40 15.20 -5.78
N ASP A 57 -9.28 16.16 -5.52
CA ASP A 57 -9.68 16.56 -4.17
C ASP A 57 -10.54 15.53 -3.42
N ALA A 58 -11.09 14.52 -4.11
CA ALA A 58 -11.79 13.42 -3.47
C ALA A 58 -10.84 12.45 -2.75
N LEU A 59 -9.52 12.58 -2.97
CA LEU A 59 -8.50 11.68 -2.45
C LEU A 59 -7.63 12.38 -1.39
N GLU A 60 -7.37 11.68 -0.29
CA GLU A 60 -6.42 12.05 0.77
C GLU A 60 -4.97 11.74 0.35
N THR A 61 -4.53 12.37 -0.74
CA THR A 61 -3.20 12.11 -1.33
C THR A 61 -2.06 12.45 -0.37
N ASN A 62 -2.23 13.48 0.48
CA ASN A 62 -1.24 13.84 1.50
C ASN A 62 -1.10 12.73 2.55
N LEU A 63 -2.21 12.12 2.98
CA LEU A 63 -2.21 10.99 3.91
C LEU A 63 -1.50 9.77 3.30
N LEU A 64 -1.75 9.48 2.02
CA LEU A 64 -1.03 8.42 1.30
C LEU A 64 0.48 8.67 1.31
N VAL A 65 0.92 9.89 1.02
CA VAL A 65 2.35 10.25 1.05
C VAL A 65 2.94 10.07 2.44
N GLU A 66 2.21 10.44 3.49
CA GLU A 66 2.64 10.23 4.87
C GLU A 66 2.77 8.75 5.19
N HIS A 67 1.77 7.94 4.88
CA HIS A 67 1.77 6.49 5.08
C HIS A 67 2.91 5.79 4.35
N VAL A 68 3.20 6.18 3.10
CA VAL A 68 4.34 5.64 2.34
C VAL A 68 5.68 5.97 3.02
N LYS A 69 5.83 7.18 3.59
CA LYS A 69 7.03 7.55 4.36
C LYS A 69 7.15 6.72 5.63
N GLN A 70 6.07 6.60 6.41
CA GLN A 70 6.04 5.79 7.63
C GLN A 70 6.44 4.33 7.35
N LEU A 71 5.86 3.72 6.31
CA LEU A 71 6.20 2.35 5.91
C LEU A 71 7.64 2.21 5.45
N LYS A 72 8.18 3.19 4.71
CA LYS A 72 9.59 3.22 4.31
C LYS A 72 10.52 3.20 5.53
N ASP A 73 10.11 3.82 6.63
CA ASP A 73 10.84 3.87 7.89
C ASP A 73 10.52 2.67 8.82
N GLY A 74 9.78 1.68 8.33
CA GLY A 74 9.42 0.47 9.06
C GLY A 74 8.32 0.65 10.10
N GLN A 75 7.64 1.80 10.11
CA GLN A 75 6.51 2.06 10.99
C GLN A 75 5.23 1.46 10.39
N PRO A 76 4.38 0.84 11.22
CA PRO A 76 3.06 0.41 10.77
C PRO A 76 2.15 1.63 10.52
N ILE A 77 1.18 1.47 9.63
CA ILE A 77 0.14 2.47 9.33
C ILE A 77 -1.24 1.88 9.61
N GLU A 78 -2.24 2.73 9.82
CA GLU A 78 -3.64 2.32 9.91
C GLU A 78 -4.39 2.76 8.65
N THR A 79 -5.08 1.83 8.00
CA THR A 79 -5.89 2.10 6.81
C THR A 79 -7.35 1.84 7.15
N GLY A 80 -8.23 2.80 6.86
CA GLY A 80 -9.63 2.76 7.28
C GLY A 80 -10.43 1.55 6.76
N ASN A 81 -10.03 0.98 5.62
CA ASN A 81 -10.74 -0.14 4.98
C ASN A 81 -10.03 -1.49 5.06
N THR A 82 -8.75 -1.54 5.42
CA THR A 82 -7.92 -2.77 5.32
C THR A 82 -7.22 -3.14 6.63
N GLY A 83 -7.42 -2.35 7.69
CA GLY A 83 -6.78 -2.56 8.99
C GLY A 83 -5.35 -2.01 9.04
N THR A 84 -4.52 -2.53 9.94
CA THR A 84 -3.13 -2.09 10.11
C THR A 84 -2.21 -2.73 9.07
N ALA A 85 -1.47 -1.92 8.31
CA ALA A 85 -0.46 -2.40 7.37
C ALA A 85 0.95 -2.19 7.93
N LYS A 86 1.82 -3.19 7.75
CA LYS A 86 3.22 -3.13 8.20
C LYS A 86 4.12 -3.82 7.19
N ILE A 87 5.30 -3.24 6.93
CA ILE A 87 6.36 -3.97 6.23
C ILE A 87 6.93 -5.00 7.22
N ILE A 88 6.66 -6.27 6.97
CA ILE A 88 7.28 -7.36 7.73
C ILE A 88 8.77 -7.35 7.37
N GLY A 89 9.60 -6.95 8.33
CA GLY A 89 11.03 -6.82 8.11
C GLY A 89 11.62 -8.10 7.56
N LYS A 90 12.48 -7.98 6.54
CA LYS A 90 13.28 -9.07 5.99
C LYS A 90 13.72 -9.99 7.13
N LYS A 91 13.43 -11.29 7.04
CA LYS A 91 14.19 -12.29 7.80
C LYS A 91 15.65 -11.93 7.60
N ASN A 92 16.35 -11.62 8.68
CA ASN A 92 17.80 -11.52 8.63
C ASN A 92 18.28 -12.83 8.03
N HIS A 93 18.68 -12.84 6.76
CA HIS A 93 19.54 -13.90 6.25
C HIS A 93 20.79 -13.79 7.09
N GLY A 94 20.84 -14.63 8.14
CA GLY A 94 21.92 -14.66 9.09
C GLY A 94 23.22 -14.69 8.31
N LYS A 95 24.15 -13.80 8.66
CA LYS A 95 25.54 -13.92 8.23
C LYS A 95 25.93 -15.37 8.45
N VAL A 96 26.15 -16.11 7.36
CA VAL A 96 26.78 -17.43 7.43
C VAL A 96 28.13 -17.16 8.09
N LYS A 97 28.27 -17.52 9.36
CA LYS A 97 29.58 -17.49 10.02
C LYS A 97 30.41 -18.50 9.25
N GLY A 98 31.31 -18.01 8.40
CA GLY A 98 32.34 -18.81 7.76
C GLY A 98 33.20 -19.44 8.85
N GLY A 99 32.84 -20.66 9.24
CA GLY A 99 33.70 -21.56 9.98
C GLY A 99 34.84 -21.96 9.06
N ARG A 100 35.96 -21.25 9.17
CA ARG A 100 37.26 -21.77 8.74
C ARG A 100 37.57 -22.97 9.63
N ASN A 101 37.40 -24.18 9.12
CA ASN A 101 38.12 -25.31 9.68
C ASN A 101 39.56 -25.20 9.19
N HIS A 102 40.45 -24.82 10.12
CA HIS A 102 41.88 -25.05 9.99
C HIS A 102 42.16 -26.52 10.33
N VAL A 103 42.99 -27.12 9.47
CA VAL A 103 43.78 -28.36 9.58
C VAL A 103 43.06 -29.68 9.86
#